data_AF-A0A6S7JJW9-F1
#
_entry.id   AF-A0A6S7JJW9-F1
#
_cell.length_a   1.000
_cell.length_b   1.000
_cell.length_c   1.000
_cell.angle_alpha   90.00
_cell.angle_beta   90.00
_cell.angle_gamma   90.00
#
_symmetry.space_group_name_H-M   'P 1'
#
loop_
_entity.id
_entity.type
_entity.pdbx_description
1 polymer ?
#
loop_
_entity_poly.entity_id
_entity_poly.type
_entity_poly.pdbx_seq_one_letter_code
_entity_poly.pdbx_strand_id
1 'polypeptide(L)'
;MLKINCIPSLAQCLILMSRIDECFDVLKELNYAAREKDDLHGRALYFCNCFDLILETGHILESLDDCLQFTVQTSTDPRLTWDLIVKYYLNASLLLWHARCEEWEQAEKIFNCVKVTKPAGFEVVMAARGFVKIVEYHLLLFRKNHGNKVLRKDCREALKQLSQICNRFVVLKPRYYHLKAYFSLLRGKFSKAKGRLLPRCIELSTHMGMVMETEWAILSKHEWFDEKKTSSTFIYNGLAKFPFPKLENA
;
A
#
# COMPACT_ATOMS: atom_id res chain seq x y z
N MET A 1 -16.20 12.14 -18.89
CA MET A 1 -16.41 12.25 -17.44
C MET A 1 -16.54 10.88 -16.77
N LEU A 2 -17.49 10.01 -17.17
CA LEU A 2 -17.66 8.68 -16.54
C LEU A 2 -16.42 7.77 -16.60
N LYS A 3 -15.74 7.69 -17.76
CA LYS A 3 -14.54 6.85 -17.92
C LYS A 3 -13.43 7.19 -16.91
N ILE A 4 -13.09 8.47 -16.76
CA ILE A 4 -12.00 8.93 -15.87
C ILE A 4 -12.29 8.64 -14.39
N ASN A 5 -13.56 8.67 -13.99
CA ASN A 5 -13.95 8.43 -12.60
C ASN A 5 -14.05 6.93 -12.24
N CYS A 6 -14.37 6.07 -13.21
CA CYS A 6 -14.58 4.65 -12.97
C CYS A 6 -13.33 3.80 -13.22
N ILE A 7 -12.50 4.15 -14.22
CA ILE A 7 -11.32 3.37 -14.59
C ILE A 7 -10.33 3.20 -13.42
N PRO A 8 -10.02 4.21 -12.59
CA PRO A 8 -9.11 4.04 -11.45
C PRO A 8 -9.58 2.96 -10.48
N SER A 9 -10.89 2.88 -10.21
CA SER A 9 -11.44 1.84 -9.34
C SER A 9 -11.43 0.47 -10.01
N LEU A 10 -11.69 0.40 -11.32
CA LEU A 10 -11.59 -0.83 -12.10
C LEU A 10 -10.15 -1.36 -12.13
N ALA A 11 -9.16 -0.50 -12.37
CA ALA A 11 -7.75 -0.85 -12.34
C ALA A 11 -7.36 -1.45 -10.98
N GLN A 12 -7.79 -0.85 -9.88
CA GLN A 12 -7.55 -1.39 -8.54
C GLN A 12 -8.20 -2.76 -8.32
N CYS A 13 -9.41 -2.99 -8.86
CA CYS A 13 -10.04 -4.32 -8.82
C CYS A 13 -9.25 -5.35 -9.64
N LEU A 14 -8.80 -4.98 -10.84
CA LEU A 14 -8.01 -5.84 -11.72
C LEU A 14 -6.67 -6.22 -11.05
N ILE A 15 -6.00 -5.25 -10.41
CA ILE A 15 -4.81 -5.51 -9.59
C ILE A 15 -5.13 -6.55 -8.52
N LEU A 16 -6.18 -6.34 -7.71
CA LEU A 16 -6.52 -7.26 -6.62
C LEU A 16 -6.85 -8.69 -7.11
N MET A 17 -7.41 -8.82 -8.31
CA MET A 17 -7.71 -10.09 -8.97
C MET A 17 -6.50 -10.69 -9.72
N SER A 18 -5.32 -10.04 -9.71
CA SER A 18 -4.14 -10.45 -10.48
C SER A 18 -4.34 -10.44 -12.01
N ARG A 19 -5.25 -9.61 -12.52
CA ARG A 19 -5.53 -9.44 -13.96
C ARG A 19 -4.70 -8.28 -14.52
N ILE A 20 -3.38 -8.47 -14.56
CA ILE A 20 -2.42 -7.37 -14.81
C ILE A 20 -2.48 -6.84 -16.24
N ASP A 21 -2.62 -7.71 -17.24
CA ASP A 21 -2.69 -7.29 -18.65
C ASP A 21 -3.90 -6.38 -18.90
N GLU A 22 -5.07 -6.77 -18.39
CA GLU A 22 -6.28 -5.94 -18.49
C GLU A 22 -6.16 -4.65 -17.69
N CYS A 23 -5.42 -4.67 -16.57
CA CYS A 23 -5.12 -3.46 -15.81
C CYS A 23 -4.29 -2.48 -16.64
N PHE A 24 -3.29 -2.98 -17.38
CA PHE A 24 -2.47 -2.17 -18.26
C PHE A 24 -3.29 -1.51 -19.36
N ASP A 25 -4.20 -2.25 -19.99
CA ASP A 25 -5.05 -1.73 -21.05
C ASP A 25 -5.94 -0.58 -20.55
N VAL A 26 -6.64 -0.78 -19.42
CA VAL A 26 -7.51 0.28 -18.89
C VAL A 26 -6.71 1.49 -18.39
N LEU A 27 -5.50 1.30 -17.86
CA LEU A 27 -4.66 2.42 -17.43
C LEU A 27 -4.09 3.22 -18.60
N LYS A 28 -3.74 2.56 -19.71
CA LYS A 28 -3.37 3.25 -20.96
C LYS A 28 -4.55 4.08 -21.48
N GLU A 29 -5.77 3.56 -21.44
CA GLU A 29 -6.96 4.31 -21.79
C GLU A 29 -7.18 5.54 -20.87
N LEU A 30 -6.98 5.37 -19.55
CA LEU A 30 -7.09 6.47 -18.60
C LEU A 30 -6.08 7.58 -18.90
N ASN A 31 -4.81 7.21 -19.11
CA ASN A 31 -3.75 8.17 -19.41
C ASN A 31 -4.03 8.91 -20.73
N TYR A 32 -4.45 8.18 -21.77
CA TYR A 32 -4.82 8.77 -23.06
C TYR A 32 -5.97 9.78 -22.88
N ALA A 33 -7.08 9.38 -22.24
CA ALA A 33 -8.24 10.23 -22.05
C ALA A 33 -7.96 11.44 -21.15
N ALA A 34 -7.09 11.29 -20.15
CA ALA A 34 -6.69 12.39 -19.27
C ALA A 34 -5.80 13.40 -20.00
N ARG A 35 -4.86 12.94 -20.85
CA ARG A 35 -4.01 13.81 -21.67
C ARG A 35 -4.79 14.55 -22.74
N GLU A 36 -5.70 13.86 -23.43
CA GLU A 36 -6.57 14.46 -24.47
C GLU A 36 -7.36 15.67 -23.93
N LYS A 37 -7.72 15.64 -22.64
CA LYS A 37 -8.59 16.63 -21.99
C LYS A 37 -7.85 17.63 -21.10
N ASP A 38 -6.52 17.56 -21.06
CA ASP A 38 -5.69 18.27 -20.08
C ASP A 38 -6.21 18.10 -18.63
N ASP A 39 -6.72 16.90 -18.31
CA ASP A 39 -7.30 16.57 -17.01
C ASP A 39 -6.20 16.13 -16.04
N LEU A 40 -5.66 17.11 -15.31
CA LEU A 40 -4.60 16.88 -14.33
C LEU A 40 -5.04 15.94 -13.18
N HIS A 41 -6.31 15.98 -12.77
CA HIS A 41 -6.84 15.07 -11.76
C HIS A 41 -6.85 13.63 -12.28
N GLY A 42 -7.35 13.42 -13.50
CA GLY A 42 -7.31 12.12 -14.18
C GLY A 42 -5.88 11.58 -14.33
N ARG A 43 -4.91 12.45 -14.67
CA ARG A 43 -3.48 12.09 -14.69
C ARG A 43 -2.96 11.69 -13.32
N ALA A 44 -3.36 12.38 -12.27
CA ALA A 44 -2.93 12.05 -10.92
C ALA A 44 -3.54 10.73 -10.42
N LEU A 45 -4.78 10.40 -10.81
CA LEU A 45 -5.37 9.09 -10.57
C LEU A 45 -4.64 7.98 -11.34
N TYR A 46 -4.18 8.25 -12.56
CA TYR A 46 -3.34 7.32 -13.32
C TYR A 46 -2.03 7.00 -12.58
N PHE A 47 -1.29 8.01 -12.14
CA PHE A 47 -0.04 7.81 -11.37
C PHE A 47 -0.27 7.12 -10.02
N CYS A 48 -1.40 7.37 -9.35
CA CYS A 48 -1.78 6.58 -8.16
C CYS A 48 -1.87 5.07 -8.45
N ASN A 49 -2.40 4.70 -9.62
CA ASN A 49 -2.51 3.30 -10.03
C ASN A 49 -1.17 2.73 -10.52
N CYS A 50 -0.29 3.53 -11.13
CA CYS A 50 1.09 3.12 -11.42
C CYS A 50 1.83 2.75 -10.13
N PHE A 51 1.68 3.55 -9.07
CA PHE A 51 2.19 3.20 -7.75
C PHE A 51 1.59 1.90 -7.21
N ASP A 52 0.27 1.70 -7.35
CA ASP A 52 -0.38 0.46 -6.90
C ASP A 52 0.15 -0.76 -7.67
N LEU A 53 0.37 -0.67 -8.98
CA LEU A 53 0.99 -1.74 -9.76
C LEU A 53 2.38 -2.09 -9.23
N ILE A 54 3.24 -1.09 -9.06
CA ILE A 54 4.61 -1.29 -8.58
C ILE A 54 4.60 -1.88 -7.16
N LEU A 55 3.85 -1.27 -6.24
CA LEU A 55 3.85 -1.64 -4.83
C LEU A 55 3.15 -2.98 -4.56
N GLU A 56 2.07 -3.28 -5.26
CA GLU A 56 1.28 -4.49 -4.96
C GLU A 56 1.78 -5.69 -5.78
N THR A 57 2.29 -5.47 -7.00
CA THR A 57 2.54 -6.55 -7.97
C THR A 57 3.99 -6.64 -8.45
N GLY A 58 4.76 -5.55 -8.37
CA GLY A 58 6.10 -5.47 -8.95
C GLY A 58 6.13 -5.20 -10.47
N HIS A 59 4.97 -4.94 -11.09
CA HIS A 59 4.89 -4.59 -12.51
C HIS A 59 5.00 -3.08 -12.70
N ILE A 60 5.68 -2.68 -13.78
CA ILE A 60 5.99 -1.28 -14.10
C ILE A 60 5.25 -0.89 -15.38
N LEU A 61 4.41 0.14 -15.29
CA LEU A 61 3.77 0.77 -16.44
C LEU A 61 4.41 2.13 -16.76
N GLU A 62 4.68 2.92 -15.71
CA GLU A 62 5.55 4.10 -15.74
C GLU A 62 6.71 3.81 -14.80
N SER A 63 7.90 4.35 -15.09
CA SER A 63 9.03 4.17 -14.18
C SER A 63 8.74 4.81 -12.83
N LEU A 64 9.43 4.35 -11.78
CA LEU A 64 9.33 4.99 -10.49
C LEU A 64 9.78 6.45 -10.56
N ASP A 65 10.84 6.75 -11.32
CA ASP A 65 11.34 8.11 -11.50
C ASP A 65 10.27 9.03 -12.10
N ASP A 66 9.49 8.53 -13.06
CA ASP A 66 8.35 9.28 -13.61
C ASP A 66 7.26 9.52 -12.54
N CYS A 67 6.96 8.51 -11.73
CA CYS A 67 6.00 8.63 -10.63
C CYS A 67 6.46 9.62 -9.54
N LEU A 68 7.75 9.60 -9.22
CA LEU A 68 8.43 10.54 -8.32
C LEU A 68 8.32 11.97 -8.85
N GLN A 69 8.75 12.19 -10.10
CA GLN A 69 8.71 13.50 -10.74
C GLN A 69 7.29 14.06 -10.78
N PHE A 70 6.31 13.24 -11.16
CA PHE A 70 4.92 13.65 -11.18
C PHE A 70 4.40 14.02 -9.77
N THR A 71 4.77 13.25 -8.74
CA THR A 71 4.36 13.54 -7.35
C THR A 71 4.92 14.88 -6.85
N VAL A 72 6.18 15.18 -7.17
CA VAL A 72 6.82 16.46 -6.84
C VAL A 72 6.12 17.62 -7.56
N GLN A 73 5.90 17.49 -8.87
CA GLN A 73 5.20 18.51 -9.68
C GLN A 73 3.78 18.77 -9.16
N THR A 74 3.05 17.70 -8.82
CA THR A 74 1.68 17.77 -8.29
C THR A 74 1.61 18.48 -6.94
N SER A 75 2.67 18.39 -6.15
CA SER A 75 2.71 19.00 -4.82
C SER A 75 2.72 20.54 -4.88
N THR A 76 3.31 21.11 -5.94
CA THR A 76 3.41 22.56 -6.14
C THR A 76 2.40 23.12 -7.16
N ASP A 77 1.73 22.27 -7.94
CA ASP A 77 0.75 22.72 -8.94
C ASP A 77 -0.53 23.30 -8.28
N PRO A 78 -0.86 24.59 -8.54
CA PRO A 78 -2.04 25.23 -7.97
C PRO A 78 -3.37 24.56 -8.35
N ARG A 79 -3.44 23.90 -9.51
CA ARG A 79 -4.66 23.24 -10.03
C ARG A 79 -5.08 22.04 -9.18
N LEU A 80 -4.15 21.45 -8.41
CA LEU A 80 -4.43 20.36 -7.48
C LEU A 80 -4.36 20.79 -6.00
N THR A 81 -4.36 22.09 -5.71
CA THR A 81 -4.28 22.60 -4.32
C THR A 81 -5.32 21.97 -3.40
N TRP A 82 -6.56 21.83 -3.90
CA TRP A 82 -7.70 21.36 -3.12
C TRP A 82 -7.87 19.84 -3.12
N ASP A 83 -7.12 19.12 -3.94
CA ASP A 83 -7.23 17.66 -4.04
C ASP A 83 -6.31 16.96 -3.03
N LEU A 84 -6.67 17.14 -1.75
CA LEU A 84 -5.93 16.60 -0.63
C LEU A 84 -5.86 15.07 -0.66
N ILE A 85 -6.89 14.40 -1.18
CA ILE A 85 -6.98 12.93 -1.15
C ILE A 85 -6.00 12.33 -2.15
N VAL A 86 -5.92 12.87 -3.36
CA VAL A 86 -4.95 12.40 -4.36
C VAL A 86 -3.52 12.72 -3.91
N LYS A 87 -3.27 13.93 -3.40
CA LYS A 87 -1.95 14.29 -2.84
C LYS A 87 -1.56 13.39 -1.67
N TYR A 88 -2.48 13.11 -0.77
CA TYR A 88 -2.27 12.18 0.33
C TYR A 88 -1.90 10.79 -0.17
N TYR A 89 -2.60 10.30 -1.21
CA TYR A 89 -2.36 8.98 -1.77
C TYR A 89 -1.00 8.85 -2.45
N LEU A 90 -0.63 9.83 -3.28
CA LEU A 90 0.69 9.87 -3.95
C LEU A 90 1.81 9.90 -2.91
N ASN A 91 1.71 10.79 -1.92
CA ASN A 91 2.71 10.89 -0.84
C ASN A 91 2.75 9.62 0.03
N ALA A 92 1.61 8.99 0.32
CA ALA A 92 1.56 7.74 1.07
C ALA A 92 2.19 6.57 0.29
N SER A 93 2.02 6.55 -1.03
CA SER A 93 2.63 5.56 -1.92
C SER A 93 4.14 5.73 -1.99
N LEU A 94 4.59 6.98 -2.14
CA LEU A 94 6.01 7.30 -2.17
C LEU A 94 6.69 7.04 -0.82
N LEU A 95 6.03 7.40 0.29
CA LEU A 95 6.49 7.08 1.63
C LEU A 95 6.70 5.57 1.80
N LEU A 96 5.73 4.78 1.37
CA LEU A 96 5.78 3.33 1.50
C LEU A 96 6.89 2.73 0.63
N TRP A 97 7.08 3.25 -0.58
CA TRP A 97 8.20 2.88 -1.45
C TRP A 97 9.53 3.01 -0.70
N HIS A 98 9.86 4.22 -0.23
CA HIS A 98 11.13 4.48 0.45
C HIS A 98 11.28 3.62 1.72
N ALA A 99 10.19 3.39 2.47
CA ALA A 99 10.23 2.55 3.65
C ALA A 99 10.50 1.07 3.34
N ARG A 100 10.00 0.55 2.21
CA ARG A 100 10.28 -0.81 1.74
C ARG A 100 11.70 -0.96 1.19
N CYS A 101 12.26 0.09 0.59
CA CYS A 101 13.67 0.17 0.19
C CYS A 101 14.63 0.44 1.36
N GLU A 102 14.11 0.64 2.58
CA GLU A 102 14.88 1.04 3.77
C GLU A 102 15.59 2.41 3.65
N GLU A 103 15.08 3.29 2.78
CA GLU A 103 15.53 4.66 2.56
C GLU A 103 14.85 5.60 3.59
N TRP A 104 15.20 5.40 4.86
CA TRP A 104 14.46 5.99 5.98
C TRP A 104 14.53 7.52 6.07
N GLU A 105 15.63 8.13 5.63
CA GLU A 105 15.78 9.58 5.62
C GLU A 105 14.79 10.22 4.62
N GLN A 106 14.66 9.63 3.43
CA GLN A 106 13.70 10.05 2.42
C GLN A 106 12.26 9.82 2.91
N ALA A 107 12.01 8.64 3.50
CA ALA A 107 10.71 8.34 4.09
C ALA A 107 10.30 9.36 5.16
N GLU A 108 11.20 9.76 6.06
CA GLU A 108 10.90 10.77 7.09
C GLU A 108 10.54 12.15 6.50
N LYS A 109 11.27 12.58 5.46
CA LYS A 109 10.96 13.84 4.74
C LYS A 109 9.54 13.81 4.17
N ILE A 110 9.15 12.72 3.51
CA ILE A 110 7.83 12.57 2.90
C ILE A 110 6.73 12.41 3.95
N PHE A 111 7.02 11.79 5.09
CA PHE A 111 6.05 11.65 6.17
C PHE A 111 5.52 13.00 6.67
N ASN A 112 6.33 14.06 6.62
CA ASN A 112 5.87 15.41 6.90
C ASN A 112 4.81 15.89 5.90
N CYS A 113 5.00 15.63 4.60
CA CYS A 113 4.02 15.93 3.56
C CYS A 113 2.71 15.14 3.73
N VAL A 114 2.81 13.86 4.10
CA VAL A 114 1.65 13.01 4.41
C VAL A 114 0.84 13.57 5.58
N LYS A 115 1.50 14.08 6.63
CA LYS A 115 0.80 14.69 7.78
C LYS A 115 0.01 15.93 7.36
N VAL A 116 0.58 16.77 6.50
CA VAL A 116 -0.07 18.00 6.01
C VAL A 116 -1.25 17.69 5.09
N THR A 117 -1.13 16.66 4.25
CA THR A 117 -2.16 16.27 3.28
C THR A 117 -3.19 15.29 3.84
N LYS A 118 -3.03 14.84 5.10
CA LYS A 118 -3.93 13.86 5.72
C LYS A 118 -5.37 14.37 5.71
N PRO A 119 -6.33 13.62 5.14
CA PRO A 119 -7.73 14.02 5.16
C PRO A 119 -8.29 13.97 6.58
N ALA A 120 -9.28 14.83 6.87
CA ALA A 120 -9.96 14.88 8.16
C ALA A 120 -10.66 13.56 8.52
N GLY A 121 -11.09 12.82 7.51
CA GLY A 121 -11.71 11.50 7.64
C GLY A 121 -11.42 10.61 6.43
N PHE A 122 -11.67 9.32 6.59
CA PHE A 122 -11.47 8.30 5.55
C PHE A 122 -12.82 7.91 4.96
N GLU A 123 -13.51 8.88 4.36
CA GLU A 123 -14.89 8.74 3.87
C GLU A 123 -14.97 8.11 2.48
N VAL A 124 -13.86 8.10 1.74
CA VAL A 124 -13.76 7.50 0.41
C VAL A 124 -12.69 6.41 0.39
N VAL A 125 -12.89 5.40 -0.47
CA VAL A 125 -12.02 4.21 -0.52
C VAL A 125 -10.57 4.57 -0.83
N MET A 126 -10.32 5.61 -1.64
CA MET A 126 -8.97 6.06 -1.98
C MET A 126 -8.21 6.56 -0.74
N ALA A 127 -8.83 7.44 0.06
CA ALA A 127 -8.25 7.91 1.32
C ALA A 127 -7.96 6.73 2.27
N ALA A 128 -8.91 5.80 2.38
CA ALA A 128 -8.74 4.60 3.20
C ALA A 128 -7.59 3.69 2.73
N ARG A 129 -7.43 3.51 1.42
CA ARG A 129 -6.30 2.78 0.82
C ARG A 129 -4.97 3.51 1.03
N GLY A 130 -4.95 4.84 0.95
CA GLY A 130 -3.78 5.64 1.34
C GLY A 130 -3.40 5.38 2.79
N PHE A 131 -4.37 5.31 3.69
CA PHE A 131 -4.12 5.01 5.10
C PHE A 131 -3.57 3.60 5.35
N VAL A 132 -3.97 2.60 4.56
CA VAL A 132 -3.38 1.25 4.62
C VAL A 132 -1.87 1.31 4.40
N LYS A 133 -1.41 2.11 3.42
CA LYS A 133 0.03 2.33 3.16
C LYS A 133 0.74 2.96 4.36
N ILE A 134 0.08 3.90 5.05
CA ILE A 134 0.61 4.51 6.28
C ILE A 134 0.70 3.51 7.44
N VAL A 135 -0.29 2.63 7.59
CA VAL A 135 -0.25 1.57 8.60
C VAL A 135 0.93 0.64 8.35
N GLU A 136 1.16 0.27 7.10
CA GLU A 136 2.31 -0.54 6.70
C GLU A 136 3.63 0.17 7.00
N TYR A 137 3.77 1.43 6.63
CA TYR A 137 4.93 2.27 6.97
C TYR A 137 5.23 2.24 8.48
N HIS A 138 4.23 2.45 9.34
CA HIS A 138 4.42 2.41 10.79
C HIS A 138 4.93 1.05 11.27
N LEU A 139 4.43 -0.05 10.70
CA LEU A 139 4.88 -1.40 11.04
C LEU A 139 6.34 -1.63 10.62
N LEU A 140 6.73 -1.16 9.43
CA LEU A 140 8.11 -1.24 8.95
C LEU A 140 9.06 -0.39 9.80
N LEU A 141 8.65 0.83 10.18
CA LEU A 141 9.42 1.70 11.06
C LEU A 141 9.56 1.10 12.47
N PHE A 142 8.51 0.46 12.99
CA PHE A 142 8.56 -0.27 14.25
C PHE A 142 9.46 -1.50 14.17
N ARG A 143 9.48 -2.24 13.05
CA ARG A 143 10.44 -3.32 12.83
C ARG A 143 11.87 -2.79 12.92
N LYS A 144 12.20 -1.72 12.18
CA LYS A 144 13.53 -1.10 12.17
C LYS A 144 13.98 -0.70 13.59
N ASN A 145 13.07 -0.12 14.35
CA ASN A 145 13.32 0.38 15.71
C ASN A 145 12.66 -0.51 16.76
N HIS A 146 12.88 -1.82 16.65
CA HIS A 146 12.22 -2.79 17.53
C HIS A 146 12.50 -2.47 19.01
N GLY A 147 11.52 -2.76 19.87
CA GLY A 147 11.57 -2.37 21.29
C GLY A 147 11.10 -0.94 21.58
N ASN A 148 11.01 -0.05 20.58
CA ASN A 148 10.49 1.30 20.79
C ASN A 148 8.98 1.28 21.18
N LYS A 149 8.69 1.69 22.42
CA LYS A 149 7.33 1.67 22.99
C LYS A 149 6.39 2.68 22.34
N VAL A 150 6.90 3.82 21.88
CA VAL A 150 6.11 4.87 21.21
C VAL A 150 5.65 4.36 19.85
N LEU A 151 6.58 3.88 19.01
CA LEU A 151 6.24 3.33 17.70
C LEU A 151 5.31 2.11 17.79
N ARG A 152 5.46 1.29 18.84
CA ARG A 152 4.53 0.20 19.12
C ARG A 152 3.11 0.69 19.45
N LYS A 153 2.98 1.84 20.13
CA LYS A 153 1.70 2.48 20.41
C LYS A 153 1.09 3.02 19.12
N ASP A 154 1.89 3.73 18.30
CA ASP A 154 1.47 4.27 17.01
C ASP A 154 0.93 3.17 16.08
N CYS A 155 1.64 2.04 15.96
CA CYS A 155 1.17 0.88 15.20
C CYS A 155 -0.18 0.36 15.70
N ARG A 156 -0.39 0.34 17.02
CA ARG A 156 -1.64 -0.15 17.62
C ARG A 156 -2.79 0.80 17.33
N GLU A 157 -2.55 2.10 17.41
CA GLU A 157 -3.55 3.13 17.12
C GLU A 157 -3.91 3.14 15.64
N ALA A 158 -2.90 3.07 14.75
CA ALA A 158 -3.09 2.98 13.32
C ALA A 158 -3.90 1.73 12.93
N LEU A 159 -3.58 0.55 13.48
CA LEU A 159 -4.35 -0.67 13.27
C LEU A 159 -5.77 -0.59 13.86
N LYS A 160 -5.97 0.11 14.98
CA LYS A 160 -7.30 0.32 15.55
C LYS A 160 -8.15 1.18 14.60
N GLN A 161 -7.58 2.27 14.10
CA GLN A 161 -8.24 3.13 13.12
C GLN A 161 -8.55 2.38 11.83
N LEU A 162 -7.60 1.60 11.29
CA LEU A 162 -7.82 0.78 10.10
C LEU A 162 -8.95 -0.24 10.31
N SER A 163 -9.04 -0.83 11.50
CA SER A 163 -10.15 -1.73 11.85
C SER A 163 -11.51 -1.04 11.79
N GLN A 164 -11.59 0.24 12.19
CA GLN A 164 -12.83 1.01 12.11
C GLN A 164 -13.18 1.35 10.66
N ILE A 165 -12.18 1.75 9.86
CA ILE A 165 -12.33 2.01 8.41
C ILE A 165 -12.84 0.76 7.68
N CYS A 166 -12.37 -0.43 8.07
CA CYS A 166 -12.81 -1.70 7.50
C CYS A 166 -14.30 -2.02 7.73
N ASN A 167 -14.98 -1.35 8.67
CA ASN A 167 -16.43 -1.49 8.84
C ASN A 167 -17.18 -0.87 7.66
N ARG A 168 -16.63 0.17 7.04
CA ARG A 168 -17.19 0.83 5.85
C ARG A 168 -16.66 0.19 4.57
N PHE A 169 -15.35 -0.07 4.50
CA PHE A 169 -14.72 -0.62 3.32
C PHE A 169 -14.28 -2.06 3.57
N VAL A 170 -15.23 -2.98 3.40
CA VAL A 170 -15.02 -4.41 3.66
C VAL A 170 -13.89 -5.01 2.82
N VAL A 171 -13.63 -4.44 1.63
CA VAL A 171 -12.51 -4.81 0.73
C VAL A 171 -11.13 -4.66 1.38
N LEU A 172 -11.01 -3.86 2.45
CA LEU A 172 -9.74 -3.67 3.17
C LEU A 172 -9.53 -4.68 4.31
N LYS A 173 -10.56 -5.47 4.68
CA LYS A 173 -10.48 -6.43 5.79
C LYS A 173 -9.36 -7.46 5.61
N PRO A 174 -9.17 -8.08 4.43
CA PRO A 174 -8.06 -9.01 4.24
C PRO A 174 -6.69 -8.38 4.54
N ARG A 175 -6.36 -7.25 3.89
CA ARG A 175 -5.11 -6.52 4.14
C ARG A 175 -4.96 -6.08 5.59
N TYR A 176 -6.05 -5.68 6.27
CA TYR A 176 -6.02 -5.43 7.70
C TYR A 176 -5.58 -6.65 8.52
N TYR A 177 -6.14 -7.84 8.25
CA TYR A 177 -5.73 -9.06 8.93
C TYR A 177 -4.28 -9.42 8.65
N HIS A 178 -3.82 -9.19 7.41
CA HIS A 178 -2.43 -9.39 7.03
C HIS A 178 -1.47 -8.48 7.84
N LEU A 179 -1.71 -7.17 7.84
CA LEU A 179 -0.91 -6.19 8.60
C LEU A 179 -0.97 -6.45 10.11
N LYS A 180 -2.13 -6.88 10.62
CA LYS A 180 -2.30 -7.25 12.03
C LYS A 180 -1.56 -8.55 12.39
N ALA A 181 -1.47 -9.49 11.45
CA ALA A 181 -0.66 -10.70 11.59
C ALA A 181 0.81 -10.32 11.69
N TYR A 182 1.27 -9.43 10.81
CA TYR A 182 2.63 -8.91 10.83
C TYR A 182 2.96 -8.19 12.15
N PHE A 183 2.07 -7.32 12.65
CA PHE A 183 2.25 -6.71 13.97
C PHE A 183 2.29 -7.74 15.12
N SER A 184 1.56 -8.84 14.99
CA SER A 184 1.60 -9.92 15.97
C SER A 184 2.93 -10.68 15.91
N LEU A 185 3.47 -10.91 14.71
CA LEU A 185 4.81 -11.44 14.47
C LEU A 185 5.88 -10.57 15.15
N LEU A 186 5.91 -9.26 14.85
CA LEU A 186 6.88 -8.31 15.44
C LEU A 186 6.82 -8.24 16.98
N ARG A 187 5.72 -8.69 17.58
CA ARG A 187 5.54 -8.74 19.04
C ARG A 187 5.81 -10.11 19.66
N GLY A 188 6.37 -11.05 18.91
CA GLY A 188 6.60 -12.43 19.36
C GLY A 188 5.32 -13.24 19.56
N LYS A 189 4.17 -12.79 19.03
CA LYS A 189 2.88 -13.48 19.15
C LYS A 189 2.66 -14.43 17.97
N PHE A 190 3.61 -15.35 17.77
CA PHE A 190 3.66 -16.25 16.61
C PHE A 190 2.40 -17.09 16.45
N SER A 191 1.90 -17.72 17.52
CA SER A 191 0.68 -18.55 17.46
C SER A 191 -0.55 -17.76 17.02
N LYS A 192 -0.65 -16.47 17.39
CA LYS A 192 -1.75 -15.60 16.96
C LYS A 192 -1.63 -15.23 15.49
N ALA A 193 -0.42 -14.94 15.01
CA ALA A 193 -0.16 -14.63 13.62
C ALA A 193 -0.45 -15.86 12.73
N LYS A 194 0.18 -17.01 13.03
CA LYS A 194 0.09 -18.27 12.26
C LYS A 194 -1.29 -18.93 12.34
N GLY A 195 -1.86 -19.04 13.54
CA GLY A 195 -3.06 -19.85 13.78
C GLY A 195 -4.40 -19.12 13.65
N ARG A 196 -4.40 -17.77 13.60
CA ARG A 196 -5.66 -17.00 13.58
C ARG A 196 -5.69 -15.90 12.53
N LEU A 197 -4.68 -15.03 12.49
CA LEU A 197 -4.75 -13.82 11.66
C LEU A 197 -4.47 -14.09 10.18
N LEU A 198 -3.41 -14.84 9.86
CA LEU A 198 -3.13 -15.22 8.47
C LEU A 198 -4.21 -16.12 7.86
N PRO A 199 -4.68 -17.19 8.54
CA PRO A 199 -5.78 -18.00 8.01
C PRO A 199 -7.02 -17.16 7.71
N ARG A 200 -7.36 -16.20 8.59
CA ARG A 200 -8.49 -15.30 8.37
C ARG A 200 -8.28 -14.35 7.19
N CYS A 201 -7.04 -13.87 6.96
CA CYS A 201 -6.71 -13.09 5.77
C CYS A 201 -6.96 -13.93 4.51
N ILE A 202 -6.34 -15.10 4.43
CA ILE A 202 -6.39 -16.02 3.27
C ILE A 202 -7.83 -16.45 2.96
N GLU A 203 -8.59 -16.85 3.98
CA GLU A 203 -10.00 -17.25 3.84
C GLU A 203 -10.82 -16.12 3.22
N LEU A 204 -10.74 -14.91 3.80
CA LEU A 204 -11.51 -13.76 3.34
C LEU A 204 -11.07 -13.29 1.95
N SER A 205 -9.77 -13.19 1.69
CA SER A 205 -9.27 -12.76 0.37
C SER A 205 -9.67 -13.75 -0.72
N THR A 206 -9.60 -15.05 -0.45
CA THR A 206 -10.02 -16.10 -1.40
C THR A 206 -11.50 -15.98 -1.71
N HIS A 207 -12.35 -15.88 -0.68
CA HIS A 207 -13.80 -15.71 -0.85
C HIS A 207 -14.15 -14.44 -1.64
N MET A 208 -13.36 -13.37 -1.50
CA MET A 208 -13.57 -12.10 -2.19
C MET A 208 -12.93 -12.04 -3.59
N GLY A 209 -12.29 -13.13 -4.06
CA GLY A 209 -11.58 -13.14 -5.35
C GLY A 209 -10.32 -12.26 -5.37
N MET A 210 -9.78 -11.89 -4.21
CA MET A 210 -8.57 -11.08 -4.07
C MET A 210 -7.33 -11.96 -4.15
N VAL A 211 -7.04 -12.44 -5.36
CA VAL A 211 -5.91 -13.35 -5.65
C VAL A 211 -4.60 -12.77 -5.13
N MET A 212 -4.33 -11.49 -5.40
CA MET A 212 -3.09 -10.85 -4.98
C MET A 212 -2.86 -10.87 -3.47
N GLU A 213 -3.89 -10.55 -2.69
CA GLU A 213 -3.80 -10.57 -1.22
C GLU A 213 -3.62 -11.99 -0.70
N THR A 214 -4.32 -12.95 -1.32
CA THR A 214 -4.27 -14.36 -0.93
C THR A 214 -2.85 -14.91 -1.09
N GLU A 215 -2.27 -14.72 -2.27
CA GLU A 215 -0.92 -15.17 -2.57
C GLU A 215 0.11 -14.48 -1.67
N TRP A 216 -0.07 -13.20 -1.38
CA TRP A 216 0.84 -12.48 -0.50
C TRP A 216 0.77 -12.98 0.95
N ALA A 217 -0.43 -13.22 1.48
CA ALA A 217 -0.59 -13.78 2.82
C ALA A 217 -0.03 -15.22 2.92
N ILE A 218 -0.13 -16.01 1.84
CA ILE A 218 0.49 -17.33 1.73
C ILE A 218 2.01 -17.22 1.73
N LEU A 219 2.57 -16.33 0.90
CA LEU A 219 4.01 -16.06 0.87
C LEU A 219 4.53 -15.65 2.25
N SER A 220 3.87 -14.68 2.91
CA SER A 220 4.21 -14.29 4.27
C SER A 220 4.09 -15.44 5.27
N LYS A 221 3.11 -16.33 5.14
CA LYS A 221 3.02 -17.53 5.99
C LYS A 221 4.25 -18.43 5.83
N HIS A 222 4.67 -18.69 4.60
CA HIS A 222 5.84 -19.50 4.30
C HIS A 222 7.11 -18.84 4.82
N GLU A 223 7.37 -17.59 4.42
CA GLU A 223 8.54 -16.84 4.86
C GLU A 223 8.63 -16.74 6.37
N TRP A 224 7.50 -16.54 7.06
CA TRP A 224 7.50 -16.33 8.51
C TRP A 224 7.68 -17.61 9.34
N PHE A 225 7.20 -18.75 8.86
CA PHE A 225 7.01 -19.93 9.71
C PHE A 225 7.57 -21.25 9.16
N ASP A 226 8.07 -21.27 7.92
CA ASP A 226 8.73 -22.45 7.38
C ASP A 226 10.21 -22.46 7.79
N GLU A 227 10.77 -23.65 7.97
CA GLU A 227 12.10 -23.87 8.56
C GLU A 227 13.27 -23.60 7.60
N LYS A 228 13.00 -23.19 6.36
CA LYS A 228 14.06 -22.90 5.38
C LYS A 228 14.73 -21.56 5.72
N LYS A 229 16.04 -21.60 5.98
CA LYS A 229 16.90 -20.42 6.11
C LYS A 229 17.05 -19.68 4.77
N THR A 230 16.08 -18.87 4.39
CA THR A 230 16.32 -17.79 3.42
C THR A 230 16.85 -16.57 4.18
N SER A 231 18.11 -16.68 4.60
CA SER A 231 18.93 -15.53 4.98
C SER A 231 19.54 -14.95 3.71
N SER A 232 18.71 -14.31 2.89
CA SER A 232 19.18 -13.34 1.91
C SER A 232 18.52 -12.02 2.26
N THR A 233 19.31 -10.99 2.51
CA THR A 233 18.84 -9.61 2.65
C THR A 233 18.00 -9.27 1.43
N PHE A 234 16.67 -9.31 1.56
CA PHE A 234 15.76 -8.96 0.48
C PHE A 234 15.79 -7.44 0.34
N ILE A 235 16.51 -6.95 -0.67
CA ILE A 235 16.48 -5.54 -1.05
C ILE A 235 15.31 -5.38 -2.01
N TYR A 236 14.28 -4.67 -1.58
CA TYR A 236 13.13 -4.37 -2.42
C TYR A 236 13.54 -3.38 -3.52
N ASN A 237 13.19 -3.70 -4.76
CA ASN A 237 13.47 -2.88 -5.94
C ASN A 237 12.22 -2.63 -6.80
N GLY A 238 11.02 -2.97 -6.29
CA GLY A 238 9.78 -2.76 -7.03
C GLY A 238 9.51 -3.73 -8.18
N LEU A 239 10.31 -4.78 -8.35
CA LEU A 239 10.14 -5.78 -9.43
C LEU A 239 9.52 -7.10 -8.94
N ALA A 240 9.18 -7.19 -7.67
CA ALA A 240 8.56 -8.36 -7.06
C ALA A 240 7.61 -7.92 -5.95
N LYS A 241 6.69 -8.83 -5.57
CA LYS A 241 5.89 -8.65 -4.35
C LYS A 241 6.83 -8.47 -3.16
N PHE A 242 6.47 -7.58 -2.24
CA PHE A 242 7.26 -7.30 -1.05
C PHE A 242 6.92 -8.31 0.07
N PRO A 243 7.74 -9.35 0.34
CA PRO A 243 7.54 -10.18 1.52
C PRO A 243 7.78 -9.31 2.76
N PHE A 244 6.83 -9.29 3.68
CA PHE A 244 7.02 -8.60 4.95
C PHE A 244 8.20 -9.21 5.72
N PRO A 245 9.25 -8.41 6.03
CA PRO A 245 10.49 -8.95 6.58
C PRO A 245 10.35 -9.32 8.06
N LYS A 246 11.06 -10.38 8.49
CA LYS A 246 11.21 -10.71 9.93
C LYS A 246 12.06 -9.66 10.65
N LEU A 247 12.11 -9.76 11.98
CA LEU A 247 13.16 -9.09 12.73
C LEU A 247 14.49 -9.75 12.38
N GLU A 248 15.48 -8.94 12.04
CA GLU A 248 16.87 -9.37 11.99
C GLU A 248 17.23 -9.78 13.43
N ASN A 249 17.53 -11.07 13.65
CA ASN A 249 17.81 -11.71 14.95
C ASN A 249 16.61 -12.27 15.76
N ALA A 250 15.52 -12.70 15.12
CA ALA A 250 14.49 -13.54 15.76
C ALA A 250 14.85 -15.02 15.80
#